data_AF-A0A5N9CYH6-F1
#
_entry.id   AF-A0A5N9CYH6-F1
#
_cell.length_a   1.000
_cell.length_b   1.000
_cell.length_c   1.000
_cell.angle_alpha   90.00
_cell.angle_beta   90.00
_cell.angle_gamma   90.00
#
_symmetry.space_group_name_H-M   'P 1'
#
loop_
_entity.id
_entity.type
_entity.pdbx_description
1 polymer ?
#
loop_
_entity_poly.entity_id
_entity_poly.type
_entity_poly.pdbx_seq_one_letter_code
_entity_poly.pdbx_strand_id
1 'polypeptide(L)'
;MRKIINDPSLVEDQTVAGILAAFPDYLKRVEGSTRALIRADAPVAGKVGIATGGGSGHLPLFLGYVGQGLATGCCVGNVFSSPSAEDMLDVTKAIDSGAGVLYLYGNYSGDTMNFDMASEMAEMEDITVKTTLGRDDVTSAPNEEMERR
;
A
#
# COMPACT_ATOMS: atom_id res chain seq x y z
N MET A 1 -18.07 -11.08 23.15
CA MET A 1 -17.37 -10.54 21.96
C MET A 1 -16.75 -9.19 22.35
N ARG A 2 -15.46 -8.93 22.08
CA ARG A 2 -14.74 -7.69 22.50
C ARG A 2 -14.39 -6.75 21.32
N LYS A 3 -14.84 -7.05 20.10
CA LYS A 3 -14.54 -6.29 18.88
C LYS A 3 -15.81 -5.61 18.37
N ILE A 4 -15.71 -4.36 17.93
CA ILE A 4 -16.79 -3.63 17.26
C ILE A 4 -16.65 -3.93 15.76
N ILE A 5 -17.21 -5.05 15.32
CA ILE A 5 -17.20 -5.49 13.93
C ILE A 5 -18.56 -6.11 13.60
N ASN A 6 -18.96 -6.06 12.34
CA ASN A 6 -20.14 -6.75 11.84
C ASN A 6 -19.76 -8.18 11.43
N ASP A 7 -19.71 -8.44 10.12
CA ASP A 7 -19.17 -9.66 9.55
C ASP A 7 -17.63 -9.58 9.50
N PRO A 8 -16.90 -10.53 10.13
CA PRO A 8 -15.44 -10.57 10.06
C PRO A 8 -14.86 -10.63 8.64
N SER A 9 -15.60 -11.17 7.66
CA SER A 9 -15.16 -11.23 6.25
C SER A 9 -15.23 -9.89 5.53
N LEU A 10 -15.93 -8.91 6.11
CA LEU A 10 -16.12 -7.58 5.54
C LEU A 10 -15.36 -6.50 6.31
N VAL A 11 -14.55 -6.86 7.30
CA VAL A 11 -13.98 -5.89 8.24
C VAL A 11 -13.08 -4.87 7.53
N GLU A 12 -12.25 -5.31 6.58
CA GLU A 12 -11.36 -4.45 5.83
C GLU A 12 -12.15 -3.52 4.90
N ASP A 13 -13.10 -4.07 4.15
CA ASP A 13 -13.90 -3.31 3.20
C ASP A 13 -14.76 -2.26 3.90
N GLN A 14 -15.37 -2.61 5.04
CA GLN A 14 -16.14 -1.69 5.86
C GLN A 14 -15.26 -0.61 6.50
N THR A 15 -14.05 -0.98 6.94
CA THR A 15 -13.09 -0.02 7.51
C THR A 15 -12.65 0.99 6.45
N VAL A 16 -12.26 0.51 5.26
CA VAL A 16 -11.87 1.37 4.14
C VAL A 16 -13.03 2.26 3.69
N ALA A 17 -14.25 1.71 3.59
CA ALA A 17 -15.44 2.49 3.24
C ALA A 17 -15.72 3.59 4.27
N GLY A 18 -15.60 3.30 5.57
CA GLY A 18 -15.75 4.27 6.64
C GLY A 18 -14.71 5.40 6.58
N ILE A 19 -13.44 5.07 6.32
CA ILE A 19 -12.37 6.05 6.19
C ILE A 19 -12.59 6.96 4.96
N LEU A 20 -12.96 6.39 3.81
CA LEU A 20 -13.28 7.17 2.61
C LEU A 20 -14.47 8.12 2.83
N ALA A 21 -15.50 7.67 3.55
CA ALA A 21 -16.64 8.50 3.89
C ALA A 21 -16.27 9.63 4.87
N ALA A 22 -15.31 9.40 5.77
CA ALA A 22 -14.86 10.38 6.74
C ALA A 22 -13.89 11.43 6.14
N PHE A 23 -13.12 11.07 5.12
CA PHE A 23 -12.08 11.92 4.53
C PHE A 23 -12.16 12.04 2.99
N PRO A 24 -13.33 12.38 2.41
CA PRO A 24 -13.53 12.36 0.96
C PRO A 24 -12.70 13.41 0.21
N ASP A 25 -12.35 14.53 0.88
CA ASP A 25 -11.53 15.59 0.28
C ASP A 25 -10.04 15.24 0.21
N TYR A 26 -9.62 14.20 0.94
CA TYR A 26 -8.20 13.81 1.06
C TYR A 26 -7.89 12.49 0.38
N LEU A 27 -8.86 11.57 0.34
CA LEU A 27 -8.68 10.21 -0.13
C LEU A 27 -9.74 9.84 -1.17
N LYS A 28 -9.33 9.09 -2.18
CA LYS A 28 -10.23 8.42 -3.11
C LYS A 28 -9.78 6.98 -3.35
N ARG A 29 -10.70 6.15 -3.81
CA ARG A 29 -10.40 4.80 -4.26
C ARG A 29 -9.93 4.84 -5.72
N VAL A 30 -9.00 3.97 -6.09
CA VAL A 30 -8.71 3.72 -7.51
C VAL A 30 -9.95 3.09 -8.15
N GLU A 31 -10.29 3.52 -9.36
CA GLU A 31 -11.46 3.00 -10.07
C GLU A 31 -11.32 1.49 -10.31
N GLY A 32 -12.41 0.73 -10.06
CA GLY A 32 -12.41 -0.72 -10.22
C GLY A 32 -11.78 -1.53 -9.08
N SER A 33 -10.93 -0.91 -8.25
CA SER A 33 -10.33 -1.58 -7.10
C SER A 33 -11.27 -1.59 -5.88
N THR A 34 -11.07 -2.54 -4.97
CA THR A 34 -11.75 -2.57 -3.66
C THR A 34 -10.90 -1.88 -2.59
N ARG A 35 -9.58 -2.05 -2.62
CA ARG A 35 -8.66 -1.66 -1.53
C ARG A 35 -7.36 -1.01 -1.99
N ALA A 36 -7.33 -0.44 -3.19
CA ALA A 36 -6.35 0.56 -3.61
C ALA A 36 -6.85 1.98 -3.33
N LEU A 37 -6.11 2.72 -2.49
CA LEU A 37 -6.47 4.05 -2.01
C LEU A 37 -5.37 5.04 -2.38
N ILE A 38 -5.76 6.22 -2.83
CA ILE A 38 -4.83 7.28 -3.24
C ILE A 38 -5.30 8.61 -2.69
N ARG A 39 -4.40 9.61 -2.70
CA ARG A 39 -4.80 10.99 -2.44
C ARG A 39 -5.87 11.44 -3.43
N ALA A 40 -6.80 12.26 -2.97
CA ALA A 40 -7.85 12.82 -3.82
C ALA A 40 -7.27 13.60 -5.03
N ASP A 41 -6.14 14.28 -4.83
CA ASP A 41 -5.41 15.05 -5.84
C ASP A 41 -4.34 14.26 -6.61
N ALA A 42 -4.27 12.93 -6.43
CA ALA A 42 -3.37 12.09 -7.23
C ALA A 42 -3.90 11.85 -8.67
N PRO A 43 -3.01 11.69 -9.67
CA PRO A 43 -1.56 11.81 -9.57
C PRO A 43 -1.08 13.27 -9.46
N VAL A 44 0.07 13.48 -8.82
CA VAL A 44 0.63 14.83 -8.64
C VAL A 44 1.70 15.09 -9.68
N ALA A 45 1.38 15.92 -10.69
CA ALA A 45 2.23 16.20 -11.84
C ALA A 45 3.69 16.55 -11.47
N GLY A 46 4.65 15.89 -12.15
CA GLY A 46 6.08 16.17 -12.01
C GLY A 46 6.69 15.70 -10.68
N LYS A 47 5.97 14.90 -9.89
CA LYS A 47 6.48 14.32 -8.64
C LYS A 47 6.50 12.80 -8.71
N VAL A 48 7.55 12.21 -8.14
CA VAL A 48 7.61 10.76 -7.92
C VAL A 48 6.43 10.34 -7.04
N GLY A 49 5.65 9.36 -7.51
CA GLY A 49 4.58 8.77 -6.71
C GLY A 49 5.18 7.97 -5.56
N ILE A 50 4.67 8.12 -4.35
CA ILE A 50 5.08 7.28 -3.22
C ILE A 50 3.96 6.31 -2.91
N ALA A 51 4.26 5.02 -2.96
CA ALA A 51 3.31 3.95 -2.76
C ALA A 51 3.75 3.10 -1.57
N THR A 52 2.79 2.61 -0.80
CA THR A 52 3.03 1.66 0.30
C THR A 52 1.89 0.66 0.38
N GLY A 53 1.93 -0.29 1.29
CA GLY A 53 0.84 -1.23 1.49
C GLY A 53 1.28 -2.47 2.25
N GLY A 54 0.30 -3.32 2.51
CA GLY A 54 0.48 -4.55 3.25
C GLY A 54 -0.83 -4.99 3.91
N GLY A 55 -0.72 -5.98 4.80
CA GLY A 55 -1.88 -6.52 5.50
C GLY A 55 -2.61 -5.52 6.37
N SER A 56 -3.92 -5.68 6.47
CA SER A 56 -4.76 -4.98 7.44
C SER A 56 -4.40 -5.40 8.88
N GLY A 57 -4.82 -4.61 9.87
CA GLY A 57 -4.57 -4.84 11.29
C GLY A 57 -3.49 -3.94 11.91
N HIS A 58 -2.85 -3.09 11.10
CA HIS A 58 -1.77 -2.21 11.53
C HIS A 58 -2.12 -0.71 11.51
N LEU A 59 -3.40 -0.35 11.34
CA LEU A 59 -3.84 1.05 11.29
C LEU A 59 -3.23 1.86 12.47
N PRO A 60 -2.62 3.02 12.20
CA PRO A 60 -2.72 3.82 10.98
C PRO A 60 -1.86 3.33 9.80
N LEU A 61 -0.94 2.38 9.99
CA LEU A 61 -0.17 1.80 8.90
C LEU A 61 -1.06 0.86 8.07
N PHE A 62 -1.19 1.00 6.75
CA PHE A 62 -0.50 1.91 5.84
C PHE A 62 -1.34 3.14 5.41
N LEU A 63 -2.67 3.00 5.39
CA LEU A 63 -3.61 4.00 4.85
C LEU A 63 -3.54 5.38 5.51
N GLY A 64 -3.27 5.45 6.81
CA GLY A 64 -3.17 6.71 7.55
C GLY A 64 -1.99 7.59 7.13
N TYR A 65 -1.04 7.06 6.34
CA TYR A 65 0.09 7.80 5.80
C TYR A 65 -0.12 8.28 4.35
N VAL A 66 -1.29 8.02 3.74
CA VAL A 66 -1.63 8.57 2.42
C VAL A 66 -2.06 10.03 2.59
N GLY A 67 -1.24 10.95 2.08
CA GLY A 67 -1.44 12.39 2.28
C GLY A 67 -0.29 13.26 1.78
N GLN A 68 -0.51 14.57 1.76
CA GLN A 68 0.51 15.53 1.32
C GLN A 68 1.75 15.46 2.22
N GLY A 69 2.93 15.31 1.61
CA GLY A 69 4.21 15.21 2.31
C GLY A 69 4.58 13.79 2.75
N LEU A 70 3.70 12.81 2.54
CA LEU A 70 3.88 11.39 2.86
C LEU A 70 3.62 10.54 1.60
N ALA A 71 2.82 9.47 1.70
CA ALA A 71 2.51 8.59 0.57
C ALA A 71 1.45 9.21 -0.36
N THR A 72 1.58 8.94 -1.66
CA THR A 72 0.58 9.28 -2.68
C THR A 72 -0.56 8.26 -2.73
N GLY A 73 -0.26 6.98 -2.43
CA GLY A 73 -1.25 5.92 -2.37
C GLY A 73 -0.81 4.69 -1.59
N CYS A 74 -1.76 3.81 -1.32
CA CYS A 74 -1.51 2.51 -0.74
C CYS A 74 -2.52 1.44 -1.18
N CYS A 75 -2.10 0.18 -1.16
CA CYS A 75 -3.02 -0.96 -1.21
C CYS A 75 -3.13 -1.64 0.16
N VAL A 76 -4.32 -2.12 0.51
CA VAL A 76 -4.62 -2.74 1.81
C VAL A 76 -5.08 -4.19 1.60
N GLY A 77 -4.34 -5.14 2.15
CA GLY A 77 -4.70 -6.56 2.10
C GLY A 77 -5.70 -6.98 3.19
N ASN A 78 -5.95 -8.29 3.29
CA ASN A 78 -6.72 -8.86 4.41
C ASN A 78 -5.94 -8.72 5.73
N VAL A 79 -6.58 -8.98 6.88
CA VAL A 79 -5.89 -8.98 8.18
C VAL A 79 -4.62 -9.85 8.12
N PHE A 80 -3.46 -9.23 8.36
CA PHE A 80 -2.13 -9.87 8.35
C PHE A 80 -1.75 -10.61 7.07
N SER A 81 -2.35 -10.24 5.93
CA SER A 81 -2.02 -10.80 4.62
C SER A 81 -1.75 -9.69 3.64
N SER A 82 -0.62 -9.79 2.94
CA SER A 82 -0.24 -8.87 1.86
C SER A 82 -1.37 -8.70 0.83
N PRO A 83 -1.58 -7.49 0.27
CA PRO A 83 -2.44 -7.28 -0.89
C PRO A 83 -1.85 -7.95 -2.13
N SER A 84 -2.64 -8.11 -3.18
CA SER A 84 -2.18 -8.73 -4.43
C SER A 84 -1.23 -7.79 -5.19
N ALA A 85 -0.42 -8.37 -6.09
CA ALA A 85 0.37 -7.59 -7.04
C ALA A 85 -0.52 -6.70 -7.94
N GLU A 86 -1.71 -7.18 -8.31
CA GLU A 86 -2.69 -6.42 -9.10
C GLU A 86 -3.20 -5.18 -8.36
N ASP A 87 -3.55 -5.30 -7.07
CA ASP A 87 -3.96 -4.16 -6.25
C ASP A 87 -2.83 -3.12 -6.14
N MET A 88 -1.58 -3.58 -6.03
CA MET A 88 -0.41 -2.71 -5.99
C MET A 88 -0.14 -2.03 -7.35
N LEU A 89 -0.33 -2.75 -8.46
CA LEU A 89 -0.23 -2.20 -9.80
C LEU A 89 -1.31 -1.14 -10.06
N ASP A 90 -2.54 -1.36 -9.60
CA ASP A 90 -3.63 -0.38 -9.70
C ASP A 90 -3.26 0.94 -9.00
N VAL A 91 -2.70 0.86 -7.78
CA VAL A 91 -2.15 2.05 -7.10
C VAL A 91 -1.08 2.71 -7.95
N THR A 92 -0.14 1.92 -8.48
CA THR A 92 1.02 2.40 -9.23
C THR A 92 0.61 3.18 -10.46
N LYS A 93 -0.29 2.62 -11.27
CA LYS A 93 -0.84 3.28 -12.47
C LYS A 93 -1.60 4.54 -12.11
N ALA A 94 -2.32 4.55 -10.98
CA ALA A 94 -3.12 5.68 -10.57
C ALA A 94 -2.30 6.85 -9.97
N ILE A 95 -1.08 6.59 -9.48
CA ILE A 95 -0.22 7.62 -8.87
C ILE A 95 0.98 8.02 -9.72
N ASP A 96 1.30 7.28 -10.79
CA ASP A 96 2.35 7.69 -11.71
C ASP A 96 1.98 9.02 -12.37
N SER A 97 2.95 9.93 -12.40
CA SER A 97 2.82 11.27 -12.98
C SER A 97 3.83 11.51 -14.11
N GLY A 98 4.45 10.43 -14.62
CA GLY A 98 5.55 10.47 -15.57
C GLY A 98 6.94 10.67 -14.92
N ALA A 99 7.00 10.68 -13.58
CA ALA A 99 8.24 10.75 -12.81
C ALA A 99 8.61 9.40 -12.16
N GLY A 100 7.82 8.35 -12.39
CA GLY A 100 7.97 7.05 -11.78
C GLY A 100 7.40 6.98 -10.36
N VAL A 101 7.51 5.79 -9.76
CA VAL A 101 6.93 5.45 -8.46
C VAL A 101 7.97 4.79 -7.54
N LEU A 102 7.96 5.16 -6.26
CA LEU A 102 8.74 4.55 -5.19
C LEU A 102 7.83 3.72 -4.30
N TYR A 103 8.12 2.44 -4.15
CA TYR A 103 7.46 1.55 -3.18
C TYR A 103 8.20 1.54 -1.85
N LEU A 104 7.46 1.71 -0.76
CA LEU A 104 7.91 1.62 0.63
C LEU A 104 7.11 0.51 1.34
N TYR A 105 7.73 -0.60 1.71
CA TYR A 105 7.02 -1.73 2.34
C TYR A 105 7.92 -2.54 3.27
N GLY A 106 7.33 -3.40 4.11
CA GLY A 106 8.07 -4.22 5.08
C GLY A 106 8.76 -5.43 4.45
N ASN A 107 9.82 -5.92 5.09
CA ASN A 107 10.54 -7.13 4.67
C ASN A 107 9.82 -8.42 5.09
N TYR A 108 8.60 -8.62 4.61
CA TYR A 108 7.82 -9.84 4.80
C TYR A 108 7.63 -10.56 3.48
N SER A 109 7.74 -11.89 3.47
CA SER A 109 7.77 -12.68 2.23
C SER A 109 6.58 -12.47 1.30
N GLY A 110 5.37 -12.28 1.86
CA GLY A 110 4.19 -11.97 1.07
C GLY A 110 4.26 -10.58 0.43
N ASP A 111 4.72 -9.59 1.20
CA ASP A 111 4.86 -8.22 0.71
C ASP A 111 5.98 -8.13 -0.33
N THR A 112 7.15 -8.71 -0.08
CA THR A 112 8.24 -8.72 -1.07
C THR A 112 7.84 -9.42 -2.36
N MET A 113 7.24 -10.61 -2.28
CA MET A 113 6.79 -11.31 -3.48
C MET A 113 5.76 -10.52 -4.30
N ASN A 114 4.71 -9.97 -3.66
CA ASN A 114 3.66 -9.25 -4.38
C ASN A 114 4.14 -7.91 -4.94
N PHE A 115 4.97 -7.18 -4.19
CA PHE A 115 5.40 -5.83 -4.57
C PHE A 115 6.51 -5.89 -5.63
N ASP A 116 7.39 -6.88 -5.56
CA ASP A 116 8.37 -7.14 -6.62
C ASP A 116 7.65 -7.53 -7.92
N MET A 117 6.65 -8.44 -7.84
CA MET A 117 5.82 -8.80 -9.00
C MET A 117 5.07 -7.59 -9.57
N ALA A 118 4.49 -6.73 -8.72
CA ALA A 118 3.84 -5.50 -9.18
C ALA A 118 4.82 -4.54 -9.88
N SER A 119 6.08 -4.48 -9.42
CA SER A 119 7.11 -3.67 -10.06
C SER A 119 7.48 -4.19 -11.46
N GLU A 120 7.56 -5.52 -11.63
CA GLU A 120 7.78 -6.16 -12.93
C GLU A 120 6.60 -5.91 -13.88
N MET A 121 5.35 -6.01 -13.37
CA MET A 121 4.16 -5.70 -14.15
C MET A 121 4.10 -4.23 -14.56
N ALA A 122 4.52 -3.31 -13.68
CA ALA A 122 4.58 -1.89 -13.97
C ALA A 122 5.65 -1.56 -15.04
N GLU A 123 6.77 -2.27 -15.05
CA GLU A 123 7.79 -2.14 -16.09
C GLU A 123 7.24 -2.54 -17.48
N MET A 124 6.35 -3.53 -17.55
CA MET A 124 5.65 -3.90 -18.80
C MET A 124 4.68 -2.81 -19.30
N GLU A 125 4.30 -1.88 -18.43
CA GLU A 125 3.44 -0.72 -18.71
C GLU A 125 4.27 0.57 -18.89
N ASP A 126 5.59 0.45 -19.08
CA ASP A 126 6.56 1.55 -19.20
C ASP A 126 6.63 2.49 -17.97
N ILE A 127 6.19 2.02 -16.79
CA ILE A 127 6.25 2.78 -15.53
C ILE A 127 7.52 2.38 -14.77
N THR A 128 8.41 3.36 -14.53
CA THR A 128 9.60 3.12 -13.71
C THR A 128 9.22 3.00 -12.23
N VAL A 129 9.51 1.85 -11.64
CA VAL A 129 9.36 1.60 -10.20
C VAL A 129 10.72 1.41 -9.54
N LYS A 130 10.89 1.98 -8.34
CA LYS A 130 11.98 1.66 -7.41
C LYS A 130 11.40 1.23 -6.07
N THR A 131 12.13 0.42 -5.32
CA THR A 131 11.66 -0.15 -4.06
C THR A 131 12.65 0.14 -2.94
N THR A 132 12.14 0.24 -1.70
CA THR A 132 12.95 0.18 -0.50
C THR A 132 12.18 -0.52 0.62
N LEU A 133 12.91 -1.31 1.40
CA LEU A 133 12.37 -2.19 2.42
C LEU A 133 12.56 -1.60 3.82
N GLY A 134 11.47 -1.59 4.60
CA GLY A 134 11.52 -1.46 6.04
C GLY A 134 11.93 -2.79 6.67
N ARG A 135 13.09 -2.79 7.33
CA ARG A 135 13.72 -3.95 7.99
C ARG A 135 14.42 -3.54 9.28
N ASP A 136 13.71 -2.75 10.07
CA ASP A 136 14.20 -2.12 11.29
C ASP A 136 14.11 -3.03 12.52
N ASP A 137 13.37 -4.15 12.44
CA ASP A 137 13.22 -5.10 13.53
C ASP A 137 14.53 -5.86 13.80
N VAL A 138 15.29 -5.39 14.78
CA VAL A 138 16.54 -6.03 15.23
C VAL A 138 16.33 -7.34 15.98
N THR A 139 15.07 -7.73 16.25
CA THR A 139 14.72 -8.91 17.05
C THR A 139 14.22 -10.10 16.24
N SER A 140 13.75 -9.87 15.00
CA SER A 140 13.21 -10.91 14.11
C SER A 140 14.26 -11.90 13.61
N ALA A 141 15.55 -11.51 13.59
CA ALA A 141 16.66 -12.38 13.21
C ALA A 141 17.99 -12.04 13.93
N PRO A 142 18.84 -13.05 14.21
CA PRO A 142 20.17 -12.83 14.78
C PRO A 142 21.05 -11.99 13.82
N ASN A 143 22.18 -11.46 14.32
CA ASN A 143 23.03 -10.56 13.54
C ASN A 143 23.59 -11.20 12.26
N GLU A 144 23.83 -12.50 12.30
CA GLU A 144 24.31 -13.30 11.17
C GLU A 144 23.29 -13.37 10.03
N GLU A 145 22.01 -13.14 10.35
CA GLU A 145 20.87 -13.19 9.43
C GLU A 145 20.18 -11.83 9.32
N MET A 146 20.91 -10.73 9.51
CA MET A 146 20.38 -9.36 9.48
C MET A 146 19.58 -9.02 8.20
N GLU A 147 19.90 -9.64 7.07
CA GLU A 147 19.16 -9.44 5.81
C GLU A 147 17.72 -10.01 5.84
N ARG A 148 17.41 -10.91 6.78
CA ARG A 148 16.08 -11.50 6.99
C ARG A 148 15.21 -10.69 7.95
N ARG A 149 15.75 -9.60 8.51
CA ARG A 149 15.06 -8.77 9.50
C ARG A 149 13.84 -8.06 8.95
#